data_AF-A0A2A6DYF1-F1
#
_entry.id   AF-A0A2A6DYF1-F1
#
_cell.length_a   1.000
_cell.length_b   1.000
_cell.length_c   1.000
_cell.angle_alpha   90.00
_cell.angle_beta   90.00
_cell.angle_gamma   90.00
#
_symmetry.space_group_name_H-M   'P 1'
#
loop_
_entity.id
_entity.type
_entity.pdbx_description
1 polymer ?
#
loop_
_entity_poly.entity_id
_entity_poly.type
_entity_poly.pdbx_seq_one_letter_code
_entity_poly.pdbx_strand_id
1 'polypeptide(L)'
;RLRKVLELLKRMSVEEQARLVQWIRYVVVERLGKPEREAMAAAIEAAKEGEVGAMITNIERSIERIKRRLRAEGVAEGMAKGIAKGIAKGIAKGMAKGRVEEKRALAKKLLSRGMSTEEVAELTELSADEVRRIQESG
;
A
#
# COMPACT_ATOMS: atom_id res chain seq x y z
N ARG A 1 11.83 0.88 -27.51
CA ARG A 1 11.02 -0.26 -27.99
C ARG A 1 9.87 0.22 -28.87
N LEU A 2 8.99 1.11 -28.40
CA LEU A 2 7.88 1.69 -29.19
C LEU A 2 8.34 2.51 -30.43
N ARG A 3 9.45 3.24 -30.31
CA ARG A 3 10.04 4.00 -31.43
C ARG A 3 10.40 3.14 -32.67
N LYS A 4 10.86 1.90 -32.46
CA LYS A 4 11.12 0.94 -33.56
C LYS A 4 9.83 0.42 -34.19
N VAL A 5 8.78 0.24 -33.40
CA VAL A 5 7.44 -0.15 -33.89
C VAL A 5 6.84 0.98 -34.73
N LEU A 6 7.03 2.24 -34.31
CA LEU A 6 6.68 3.44 -35.09
C LEU A 6 7.39 3.49 -36.44
N GLU A 7 8.69 3.22 -36.48
CA GLU A 7 9.47 3.21 -37.72
C GLU A 7 9.04 2.09 -38.68
N LEU A 8 8.69 0.92 -38.16
CA LEU A 8 8.16 -0.18 -38.96
C LEU A 8 6.76 0.14 -39.52
N LEU A 9 5.90 0.73 -38.69
CA LEU A 9 4.55 1.14 -39.09
C LEU A 9 4.58 2.19 -40.21
N LYS A 10 5.49 3.17 -40.14
CA LYS A 10 5.67 4.18 -41.19
C LYS A 10 6.09 3.60 -42.56
N ARG A 11 6.59 2.37 -42.59
CA ARG A 11 6.98 1.67 -43.82
C ARG A 11 5.89 0.75 -44.38
N MET A 12 4.81 0.55 -43.61
CA MET A 12 3.67 -0.29 -44.01
C MET A 12 2.65 0.51 -44.81
N SER A 13 1.92 -0.16 -45.70
CA SER A 13 0.79 0.45 -46.40
C SER A 13 -0.33 0.80 -45.42
N VAL A 14 -1.24 1.69 -45.84
CA VAL A 14 -2.39 2.11 -45.01
C VAL A 14 -3.28 0.91 -44.67
N GLU A 15 -3.43 -0.05 -45.56
CA GLU A 15 -4.22 -1.28 -45.36
C GLU A 15 -3.55 -2.25 -44.38
N GLU A 16 -2.23 -2.36 -44.42
CA GLU A 16 -1.46 -3.17 -43.46
C GLU A 16 -1.49 -2.54 -42.06
N GLN A 17 -1.34 -1.22 -42.01
CA GLN A 17 -1.52 -0.41 -40.83
C GLN A 17 -2.91 -0.62 -40.20
N ALA A 18 -3.98 -0.57 -41.00
CA ALA A 18 -5.35 -0.79 -40.54
C ALA A 18 -5.56 -2.20 -39.97
N ARG A 19 -5.04 -3.23 -40.64
CA ARG A 19 -5.12 -4.63 -40.15
C ARG A 19 -4.41 -4.81 -38.82
N LEU A 20 -3.21 -4.22 -38.67
CA LEU A 20 -2.47 -4.29 -37.42
C LEU A 20 -3.20 -3.55 -36.28
N VAL A 21 -3.76 -2.38 -36.57
CA VAL A 21 -4.60 -1.62 -35.62
C VAL A 21 -5.80 -2.45 -35.17
N GLN A 22 -6.48 -3.13 -36.10
CA GLN A 22 -7.63 -3.97 -35.80
C GLN A 22 -7.24 -5.22 -34.98
N TRP A 23 -6.09 -5.82 -35.26
CA TRP A 23 -5.56 -6.92 -34.46
C TRP A 23 -5.18 -6.48 -33.04
N ILE A 24 -4.49 -5.34 -32.88
CA ILE A 24 -4.14 -4.77 -31.57
C ILE A 24 -5.43 -4.48 -30.78
N ARG A 25 -6.45 -3.92 -31.44
CA ARG A 25 -7.76 -3.69 -30.82
C ARG A 25 -8.32 -5.00 -30.25
N TYR A 26 -8.33 -6.07 -31.03
CA TYR A 26 -8.88 -7.35 -30.60
C TYR A 26 -8.09 -8.00 -29.45
N VAL A 27 -6.76 -8.01 -29.55
CA VAL A 27 -5.90 -8.70 -28.56
C VAL A 27 -5.76 -7.92 -27.26
N VAL A 28 -5.66 -6.60 -27.33
CA VAL A 28 -5.40 -5.75 -26.17
C VAL A 28 -6.69 -5.40 -25.44
N VAL A 29 -7.76 -5.01 -26.15
CA VAL A 29 -9.00 -4.53 -25.50
C VAL A 29 -9.70 -5.64 -24.72
N GLU A 30 -9.70 -6.88 -25.22
CA GLU A 30 -10.29 -8.04 -24.52
C GLU A 30 -9.58 -8.38 -23.20
N ARG A 31 -8.33 -7.93 -23.03
CA ARG A 31 -7.52 -8.18 -21.82
C ARG A 31 -7.53 -7.03 -20.81
N LEU A 32 -8.19 -5.92 -21.14
CA LEU A 32 -8.26 -4.74 -20.28
C LEU A 32 -9.50 -4.76 -19.39
N GLY A 33 -9.44 -4.13 -18.22
CA GLY A 33 -10.60 -3.88 -17.36
C GLY A 33 -11.60 -2.88 -17.97
N LYS A 34 -12.83 -2.83 -17.45
CA LYS A 34 -13.91 -2.01 -18.03
C LYS A 34 -13.54 -0.52 -18.21
N PRO A 35 -12.93 0.16 -17.21
CA PRO A 35 -12.50 1.56 -17.38
C PRO A 35 -11.40 1.74 -18.43
N GLU A 36 -10.47 0.79 -18.51
CA GLU A 36 -9.36 0.83 -19.46
C GLU A 36 -9.83 0.53 -20.90
N ARG A 37 -10.84 -0.31 -21.07
CA ARG A 37 -11.49 -0.56 -22.36
C ARG A 37 -12.21 0.67 -22.88
N GLU A 38 -12.95 1.37 -22.03
CA GLU A 38 -13.66 2.61 -22.40
C GLU A 38 -12.68 3.73 -22.79
N ALA A 39 -11.60 3.90 -22.03
CA ALA A 39 -10.55 4.87 -22.35
C ALA A 39 -9.82 4.54 -23.67
N MET A 40 -9.59 3.24 -23.95
CA MET A 40 -8.96 2.80 -25.20
C MET A 40 -9.92 2.95 -26.40
N ALA A 41 -11.21 2.62 -26.23
CA ALA A 41 -12.22 2.80 -27.26
C ALA A 41 -12.36 4.28 -27.66
N ALA A 42 -12.40 5.19 -26.69
CA ALA A 42 -12.42 6.64 -26.95
C ALA A 42 -11.16 7.12 -27.70
N ALA A 43 -9.98 6.61 -27.34
CA ALA A 43 -8.73 6.95 -28.02
C ALA A 43 -8.64 6.42 -29.46
N ILE A 44 -9.32 5.30 -29.74
CA ILE A 44 -9.42 4.67 -31.06
C ILE A 44 -10.42 5.43 -31.95
N GLU A 45 -11.58 5.82 -31.42
CA GLU A 45 -12.54 6.65 -32.17
C GLU A 45 -11.95 8.01 -32.52
N ALA A 46 -11.22 8.64 -31.59
CA ALA A 46 -10.49 9.88 -31.86
C ALA A 46 -9.36 9.72 -32.89
N ALA A 47 -8.92 8.50 -33.19
CA ALA A 47 -7.88 8.21 -34.18
C ALA A 47 -8.44 7.89 -35.59
N LYS A 48 -9.76 7.74 -35.75
CA LYS A 48 -10.36 7.52 -37.08
C LYS A 48 -10.15 8.69 -38.06
N GLU A 49 -9.79 9.87 -37.56
CA GLU A 49 -9.54 11.07 -38.38
C GLU A 49 -8.07 11.29 -38.77
N GLY A 50 -7.12 10.42 -38.40
CA GLY A 50 -5.72 10.66 -38.73
C GLY A 50 -4.77 9.47 -38.57
N GLU A 51 -3.67 9.54 -39.33
CA GLU A 51 -2.57 8.58 -39.47
C GLU A 51 -2.24 7.76 -38.22
N VAL A 52 -1.82 6.51 -38.40
CA VAL A 52 -1.36 5.58 -37.34
C VAL A 52 -0.39 6.21 -36.32
N GLY A 53 0.35 7.26 -36.69
CA GLY A 53 1.15 8.07 -35.78
C GLY A 53 0.34 8.71 -34.62
N ALA A 54 -0.86 9.20 -34.88
CA ALA A 54 -1.75 9.76 -33.86
C ALA A 54 -2.24 8.68 -32.89
N MET A 55 -2.59 7.49 -33.39
CA MET A 55 -2.99 6.35 -32.56
C MET A 55 -1.86 5.91 -31.61
N ILE A 56 -0.62 5.83 -32.08
CA ILE A 56 0.50 5.43 -31.23
C ILE A 56 0.78 6.49 -30.17
N THR A 57 0.74 7.77 -30.54
CA THR A 57 0.90 8.87 -29.59
C THR A 57 -0.17 8.83 -28.49
N ASN A 58 -1.41 8.45 -28.84
CA ASN A 58 -2.50 8.25 -27.87
C ASN A 58 -2.26 7.03 -26.96
N ILE A 59 -1.72 5.94 -27.49
CA ILE A 59 -1.36 4.75 -26.72
C ILE A 59 -0.20 5.05 -25.76
N GLU A 60 0.85 5.75 -26.22
CA GLU A 60 1.99 6.15 -25.39
C GLU A 60 1.53 7.03 -24.21
N ARG A 61 0.68 8.03 -24.48
CA ARG A 61 0.07 8.86 -23.44
C ARG A 61 -0.77 8.04 -22.46
N SER A 62 -1.51 7.05 -22.95
CA SER A 62 -2.35 6.20 -22.09
C SER A 62 -1.53 5.25 -21.21
N ILE A 63 -0.46 4.66 -21.74
CA ILE A 63 0.48 3.85 -20.96
C ILE A 63 1.14 4.69 -19.86
N GLU A 64 1.54 5.92 -20.17
CA GLU A 64 2.16 6.82 -19.18
C GLU A 64 1.17 7.20 -18.07
N ARG A 65 -0.10 7.47 -18.42
CA ARG A 65 -1.17 7.68 -17.42
C ARG A 65 -1.35 6.46 -16.51
N ILE A 66 -1.42 5.26 -17.09
CA ILE A 66 -1.55 4.01 -16.31
C ILE A 66 -0.35 3.83 -15.37
N LYS A 67 0.88 4.04 -15.85
CA LYS A 67 2.09 3.95 -15.01
C LYS A 67 2.06 4.94 -13.85
N ARG A 68 1.63 6.18 -14.10
CA ARG A 68 1.50 7.19 -13.04
C ARG A 68 0.46 6.78 -12.00
N ARG A 69 -0.70 6.29 -12.45
CA ARG A 69 -1.76 5.80 -11.54
C ARG A 69 -1.25 4.64 -10.69
N LEU A 70 -0.64 3.62 -11.29
CA LEU A 70 -0.12 2.46 -10.54
C LEU A 70 0.97 2.85 -9.54
N ARG A 71 1.84 3.81 -9.87
CA ARG A 71 2.81 4.35 -8.90
C ARG A 71 2.13 5.08 -7.75
N ALA A 72 1.14 5.92 -8.05
CA ALA A 72 0.39 6.65 -7.03
C ALA A 72 -0.36 5.69 -6.09
N GLU A 73 -1.06 4.69 -6.65
CA GLU A 73 -1.74 3.63 -5.89
C GLU A 73 -0.76 2.85 -5.02
N GLY A 74 0.39 2.44 -5.56
CA GLY A 74 1.41 1.72 -4.79
C GLY A 74 2.01 2.55 -3.64
N VAL A 75 2.24 3.85 -3.85
CA VAL A 75 2.69 4.76 -2.79
C VAL A 75 1.62 4.92 -1.72
N ALA A 76 0.36 5.14 -2.12
CA ALA A 76 -0.76 5.30 -1.20
C ALA A 76 -0.99 4.04 -0.36
N GLU A 77 -1.00 2.86 -0.99
CA GLU A 77 -1.15 1.58 -0.30
C GLU A 77 0.02 1.30 0.65
N GLY A 78 1.25 1.58 0.22
CA GLY A 78 2.45 1.46 1.04
C GLY A 78 2.39 2.34 2.28
N MET A 79 2.03 3.61 2.12
CA MET A 79 1.88 4.57 3.22
C MET A 79 0.77 4.15 4.18
N ALA A 80 -0.41 3.77 3.67
CA ALA A 80 -1.54 3.32 4.49
C ALA A 80 -1.17 2.07 5.32
N LYS A 81 -0.55 1.06 4.70
CA LYS A 81 -0.07 -0.15 5.40
C LYS A 81 1.00 0.19 6.44
N GLY A 82 1.91 1.11 6.13
CA GLY A 82 2.96 1.56 7.04
C GLY A 82 2.38 2.22 8.29
N ILE A 83 1.47 3.19 8.11
CA ILE A 83 0.81 3.91 9.21
C ILE A 83 -0.01 2.93 10.06
N ALA A 84 -0.83 2.08 9.46
CA ALA A 84 -1.65 1.12 10.19
C ALA A 84 -0.80 0.16 11.05
N LYS A 85 0.28 -0.39 10.47
CA LYS A 85 1.21 -1.25 11.22
C LYS A 85 1.93 -0.49 12.33
N GLY A 86 2.32 0.76 12.07
CA GLY A 86 2.98 1.61 13.05
C GLY A 86 2.09 1.91 14.26
N ILE A 87 0.86 2.35 14.01
CA ILE A 87 -0.14 2.64 15.05
C ILE A 87 -0.44 1.38 15.86
N ALA A 88 -0.73 0.25 15.21
CA ALA A 88 -1.05 -1.00 15.91
C ALA A 88 0.10 -1.46 16.82
N LYS A 89 1.35 -1.43 16.33
CA LYS A 89 2.53 -1.77 17.15
C LYS A 89 2.74 -0.78 18.29
N GLY A 90 2.52 0.51 18.04
CA GLY A 90 2.64 1.58 19.04
C GLY A 90 1.64 1.40 20.19
N ILE A 91 0.36 1.21 19.86
CA ILE A 91 -0.72 0.97 20.83
C ILE A 91 -0.43 -0.29 21.65
N ALA A 92 -0.09 -1.41 21.00
CA ALA A 92 0.19 -2.67 21.70
C ALA A 92 1.35 -2.53 22.70
N LYS A 93 2.46 -1.91 22.28
CA LYS A 93 3.62 -1.65 23.16
C LYS A 93 3.25 -0.69 24.30
N GLY A 94 2.50 0.37 23.99
CA GLY A 94 2.06 1.36 24.97
C GLY A 94 1.16 0.75 26.03
N MET A 95 0.17 -0.05 25.64
CA MET A 95 -0.73 -0.73 26.57
C MET A 95 0.00 -1.76 27.43
N ALA A 96 0.91 -2.55 26.85
CA ALA A 96 1.69 -3.52 27.60
C ALA A 96 2.59 -2.83 28.64
N LYS A 97 3.30 -1.77 28.25
CA LYS A 97 4.11 -0.97 29.18
C LYS A 97 3.24 -0.34 30.27
N GLY A 98 2.11 0.26 29.89
CA GLY A 98 1.17 0.88 30.82
C GLY A 98 0.66 -0.08 31.89
N ARG A 99 0.27 -1.31 31.52
CA ARG A 99 -0.16 -2.34 32.49
C ARG A 99 0.94 -2.72 33.47
N VAL A 100 2.19 -2.84 33.00
CA VAL A 100 3.33 -3.17 33.88
C VAL A 100 3.62 -2.00 34.83
N GLU A 101 3.64 -0.76 34.33
CA GLU A 101 3.86 0.43 35.17
C GLU A 101 2.73 0.60 36.21
N GLU A 102 1.48 0.32 35.83
CA GLU A 102 0.33 0.36 36.75
C GLU A 102 0.46 -0.69 37.85
N LYS A 103 0.80 -1.95 37.51
CA LYS A 103 1.05 -3.00 38.50
C LYS A 103 2.17 -2.62 39.47
N ARG A 104 3.26 -2.05 38.95
CA ARG A 104 4.39 -1.59 39.78
C ARG A 104 4.04 -0.40 40.66
N ALA A 105 3.26 0.56 40.15
CA ALA A 105 2.79 1.71 40.92
C ALA A 105 1.85 1.28 42.05
N LEU A 106 0.95 0.32 41.77
CA LEU A 106 0.09 -0.29 42.78
C LEU A 106 0.92 -1.01 43.85
N ALA A 107 1.91 -1.82 43.46
CA ALA A 107 2.80 -2.51 44.38
C ALA A 107 3.51 -1.55 45.35
N LYS A 108 4.09 -0.45 44.82
CA LYS A 108 4.71 0.60 45.64
C LYS A 108 3.74 1.18 46.68
N LYS A 109 2.51 1.46 46.27
CA LYS A 109 1.47 2.03 47.13
C LYS A 109 0.97 1.06 48.22
N LEU A 110 0.99 -0.23 47.94
CA LEU A 110 0.60 -1.26 48.92
C LEU A 110 1.73 -1.53 49.91
N LEU A 111 2.97 -1.63 49.44
CA LEU A 111 4.16 -1.77 50.28
C LEU A 111 4.32 -0.57 51.23
N SER A 112 4.08 0.66 50.75
CA SER A 112 4.14 1.86 51.59
C SER A 112 3.07 1.91 52.68
N ARG A 113 2.06 1.02 52.62
CA ARG A 113 1.05 0.82 53.67
C ARG A 113 1.38 -0.33 54.63
N GLY A 114 2.57 -0.92 54.53
CA GLY A 114 3.03 -1.99 55.42
C GLY A 114 2.48 -3.38 55.10
N MET A 115 1.93 -3.57 53.89
CA MET A 115 1.47 -4.88 53.44
C MET A 115 2.66 -5.80 53.13
N SER A 116 2.52 -7.10 53.37
CA SER A 116 3.61 -8.06 53.14
C SER A 116 3.95 -8.22 51.66
N THR A 117 5.17 -8.64 51.39
CA THR A 117 5.67 -8.84 50.02
C THR A 117 4.85 -9.91 49.28
N GLU A 118 4.38 -10.93 50.00
CA GLU A 118 3.55 -12.03 49.52
C GLU A 118 2.15 -11.56 49.15
N GLU A 119 1.47 -10.79 50.03
CA GLU A 119 0.14 -10.23 49.75
C GLU A 119 0.17 -9.25 48.56
N VAL A 120 1.23 -8.44 48.46
CA VAL A 120 1.39 -7.50 47.35
C VAL A 120 1.62 -8.24 46.03
N ALA A 121 2.41 -9.32 46.03
CA ALA A 121 2.64 -10.15 44.86
C ALA A 121 1.33 -10.75 44.33
N GLU A 122 0.49 -11.24 45.24
CA GLU A 122 -0.85 -11.75 44.92
C GLU A 122 -1.76 -10.67 44.32
N LEU A 123 -1.92 -9.53 45.00
CA LEU A 123 -2.84 -8.46 44.57
C LEU A 123 -2.43 -7.74 43.28
N THR A 124 -1.14 -7.71 42.97
CA THR A 124 -0.62 -7.03 41.76
C THR A 124 -0.32 -8.00 40.63
N GLU A 125 -0.46 -9.31 40.87
CA GLU A 125 -0.05 -10.38 39.96
C GLU A 125 1.42 -10.21 39.49
N LEU A 126 2.28 -9.70 40.37
CA LEU A 126 3.72 -9.62 40.16
C LEU A 126 4.39 -10.81 40.86
N SER A 127 5.57 -11.19 40.38
CA SER A 127 6.36 -12.20 41.11
C SER A 127 6.85 -11.63 42.45
N ALA A 128 6.95 -12.47 43.48
CA ALA A 128 7.50 -12.06 44.77
C ALA A 128 8.90 -11.44 44.63
N ASP A 129 9.72 -11.93 43.70
CA ASP A 129 11.03 -11.35 43.40
C ASP A 129 10.94 -9.94 42.80
N GLU A 130 9.94 -9.69 41.96
CA GLU A 130 9.72 -8.35 41.40
C GLU A 130 9.23 -7.37 42.46
N VAL A 131 8.35 -7.82 43.37
CA VAL A 131 7.91 -7.01 44.51
C VAL A 131 9.08 -6.74 45.47
N ARG A 132 9.92 -7.73 45.79
CA ARG A 132 11.16 -7.54 46.58
C ARG A 132 12.07 -6.49 45.94
N ARG A 133 12.32 -6.59 44.63
CA ARG A 133 13.11 -5.58 43.90
C ARG A 133 12.50 -4.19 44.04
N ILE A 134 11.18 -4.06 43.92
CA ILE A 134 10.49 -2.76 44.08
C ILE A 134 10.66 -2.22 45.51
N GLN A 135 10.59 -3.08 46.52
CA GLN A 135 10.76 -2.74 47.93
C GLN A 135 12.20 -2.27 48.23
N GLU A 136 13.20 -2.90 47.63
CA GLU A 136 14.62 -2.53 47.77
C GLU A 136 15.02 -1.28 46.97
N SER A 137 14.21 -0.91 45.96
CA SER A 137 14.46 0.23 45.07
C SER A 137 13.80 1.55 45.53
N GLY A 138 13.09 1.55 46.66
CA GLY A 138 12.34 2.69 47.21
C GLY A 138 12.97 3.20 48.49
#